data_AF-A0AAD5HH53-F1
#
_entry.id   AF-A0AAD5HH53-F1
#
_cell.length_a   1.000
_cell.length_b   1.000
_cell.length_c   1.000
_cell.angle_alpha   90.00
_cell.angle_beta   90.00
_cell.angle_gamma   90.00
#
_symmetry.space_group_name_H-M   'P 1'
#
loop_
_entity.id
_entity.type
_entity.pdbx_description
1 polymer ?
#
loop_
_entity_poly.entity_id
_entity_poly.type
_entity_poly.pdbx_seq_one_letter_code
_entity_poly.pdbx_strand_id
1 'polypeptide(L)'
;MQATRFDTAHEDLIHDVAYNYYGKRLVTCSSDQRLKVWDFNESGNGVAQWELNDSWKAHDCSILKVIWANPEFGQVIASCSFDRQVKIWEEQEIEPKNSQKRWAEKFRLVESRGSVQDIEFAPGNGSLRLATCAADGIVRIYEALEPTNLTQWPQMEEFEISSNASSLNAHSASAGGGTGGSTMATSAFGSQAPSALAGGQGLAGGSAGASGGLQQAGPNQGRNSDAGGSYCLSWCPNRCPAPMMVVGLGRENGARIFKHDGQNRWYPGEYLPGHEKEVHDVCWAPSMGRSYQLIATACKDHFVRIFKLTEISATQSNPPQTPQSRNPSQSKLNLSPSASPNQSQVGKRFKVEVLATFDDHQAEVWRVEWNIEGTILASSGDDGTVRLWKAGFDGVWRQMSVISADGSNGGAHPSH
;
A
#
# COMPACT_ATOMS: atom_id res chain seq x y z
N MET A 1 29.21 0.00 -7.44
CA MET A 1 28.58 -0.44 -6.18
C MET A 1 28.67 -1.96 -6.18
N GLN A 2 29.36 -2.57 -5.23
CA GLN A 2 29.43 -4.03 -5.14
C GLN A 2 28.23 -4.49 -4.32
N ALA A 3 27.37 -5.33 -4.90
CA ALA A 3 26.25 -5.91 -4.18
C ALA A 3 26.79 -6.91 -3.14
N THR A 4 26.40 -6.76 -1.89
CA THR A 4 26.77 -7.68 -0.81
C THR A 4 25.63 -8.66 -0.59
N ARG A 5 25.93 -9.95 -0.61
CA ARG A 5 24.95 -10.99 -0.26
C ARG A 5 24.73 -10.98 1.24
N PHE A 6 23.46 -11.12 1.63
CA PHE A 6 23.02 -11.14 3.00
C PHE A 6 22.09 -12.35 3.19
N ASP A 7 22.45 -13.23 4.12
CA ASP A 7 21.62 -14.39 4.47
C ASP A 7 20.58 -13.96 5.51
N THR A 8 19.32 -14.07 5.14
CA THR A 8 18.19 -13.70 5.98
C THR A 8 17.75 -14.83 6.92
N ALA A 9 18.26 -16.04 6.71
CA ALA A 9 17.89 -17.24 7.47
C ALA A 9 16.36 -17.50 7.55
N HIS A 10 15.55 -16.94 6.64
CA HIS A 10 14.13 -17.27 6.53
C HIS A 10 13.95 -18.68 5.97
N GLU A 11 12.90 -19.37 6.41
CA GLU A 11 12.64 -20.76 6.01
C GLU A 11 11.74 -20.86 4.75
N ASP A 12 11.23 -19.72 4.28
CA ASP A 12 10.33 -19.60 3.13
C ASP A 12 10.49 -18.23 2.44
N LEU A 13 9.75 -17.99 1.36
CA LEU A 13 9.77 -16.79 0.52
C LEU A 13 9.65 -15.49 1.34
N ILE A 14 10.52 -14.55 1.04
CA ILE A 14 10.50 -13.19 1.60
C ILE A 14 9.61 -12.34 0.71
N HIS A 15 8.59 -11.69 1.28
CA HIS A 15 7.64 -10.87 0.51
C HIS A 15 7.99 -9.39 0.52
N ASP A 16 8.65 -8.93 1.58
CA ASP A 16 8.99 -7.52 1.74
C ASP A 16 10.21 -7.29 2.63
N VAL A 17 10.85 -6.15 2.42
CA VAL A 17 11.99 -5.66 3.19
C VAL A 17 11.87 -4.15 3.35
N ALA A 18 12.07 -3.65 4.56
CA ALA A 18 12.05 -2.21 4.83
C ALA A 18 13.25 -1.78 5.67
N TYR A 19 13.94 -0.74 5.21
CA TYR A 19 14.95 -0.05 6.02
C TYR A 19 14.27 0.87 7.03
N ASN A 20 14.90 1.03 8.19
CA ASN A 20 14.51 2.10 9.09
C ASN A 20 14.93 3.45 8.50
N TYR A 21 14.39 4.54 9.07
CA TYR A 21 14.65 5.91 8.61
C TYR A 21 16.15 6.27 8.46
N TYR A 22 17.02 5.68 9.28
CA TYR A 22 18.45 5.96 9.28
C TYR A 22 19.27 5.03 8.38
N GLY A 23 18.65 4.03 7.75
CA GLY A 23 19.35 3.02 6.95
C GLY A 23 20.29 2.10 7.73
N LYS A 24 20.18 2.09 9.07
CA LYS A 24 21.04 1.29 9.98
C LYS A 24 20.36 0.03 10.48
N ARG A 25 19.09 -0.15 10.18
CA ARG A 25 18.32 -1.35 10.49
C ARG A 25 17.49 -1.73 9.29
N LEU A 26 17.25 -3.02 9.13
CA LEU A 26 16.28 -3.55 8.19
C LEU A 26 15.34 -4.51 8.90
N VAL A 27 14.12 -4.60 8.42
CA VAL A 27 13.16 -5.63 8.78
C VAL A 27 12.77 -6.42 7.54
N THR A 28 12.66 -7.74 7.67
CA THR A 28 12.22 -8.66 6.62
C THR A 28 10.98 -9.41 7.08
N CYS A 29 10.07 -9.68 6.14
CA CYS A 29 8.88 -10.50 6.40
C CYS A 29 8.72 -11.63 5.37
N SER A 30 8.20 -12.78 5.81
CA SER A 30 8.22 -14.01 5.02
C SER A 30 6.94 -14.84 5.15
N SER A 31 6.76 -15.78 4.22
CA SER A 31 5.81 -16.89 4.31
C SER A 31 6.04 -17.82 5.51
N ASP A 32 7.25 -17.81 6.10
CA ASP A 32 7.57 -18.56 7.33
C ASP A 32 6.88 -18.00 8.59
N GLN A 33 6.02 -16.99 8.43
CA GLN A 33 5.21 -16.36 9.47
C GLN A 33 6.04 -15.54 10.48
N ARG A 34 7.31 -15.27 10.17
CA ARG A 34 8.22 -14.52 11.04
C ARG A 34 8.59 -13.16 10.49
N LEU A 35 8.76 -12.23 11.43
CA LEU A 35 9.50 -11.00 11.20
C LEU A 35 10.91 -11.18 11.75
N LYS A 36 11.88 -10.61 11.04
CA LYS A 36 13.26 -10.54 11.51
C LYS A 36 13.77 -9.12 11.38
N VAL A 37 14.33 -8.59 12.46
CA VAL A 37 14.97 -7.27 12.48
C VAL A 37 16.47 -7.47 12.57
N TRP A 38 17.21 -6.64 11.85
CA TRP A 38 18.66 -6.72 11.77
C TRP A 38 19.27 -5.35 11.98
N ASP A 39 20.35 -5.30 12.74
CA ASP A 39 21.16 -4.12 12.97
C ASP A 39 22.38 -4.14 12.02
N PHE A 40 22.66 -3.01 11.37
CA PHE A 40 23.88 -2.81 10.60
C PHE A 40 25.01 -2.38 11.52
N ASN A 41 26.00 -3.25 11.70
CA ASN A 41 27.19 -2.96 12.48
C ASN A 41 28.37 -2.69 11.57
N GLU A 42 28.81 -1.43 11.56
CA GLU A 42 30.08 -1.01 10.99
C GLU A 42 31.13 -1.02 12.10
N SER A 43 31.74 -2.19 12.35
CA SER A 43 32.85 -2.26 13.29
C SER A 43 34.06 -1.51 12.69
N GLY A 44 34.80 -0.77 13.52
CA GLY A 44 35.95 0.06 13.11
C GLY A 44 37.14 -0.71 12.49
N ASN A 45 37.02 -2.03 12.34
CA ASN A 45 37.92 -2.91 11.59
C ASN A 45 37.57 -2.98 10.08
N GLY A 46 36.55 -2.26 9.61
CA GLY A 46 36.16 -2.20 8.20
C GLY A 46 35.31 -3.37 7.70
N VAL A 47 34.85 -4.25 8.59
CA VAL A 47 33.94 -5.35 8.23
C VAL A 47 32.51 -4.94 8.61
N ALA A 48 31.76 -4.44 7.63
CA ALA A 48 30.35 -4.16 7.78
C ALA A 48 29.54 -5.48 7.74
N GLN A 49 28.76 -5.74 8.78
CA GLN A 49 27.91 -6.94 8.85
C GLN A 49 26.52 -6.61 9.39
N TRP A 50 25.53 -7.36 8.90
CA TRP A 50 24.18 -7.38 9.42
C TRP A 50 24.09 -8.41 10.54
N GLU A 51 23.66 -7.97 11.72
CA GLU A 51 23.46 -8.83 12.88
C GLU A 51 21.98 -8.94 13.22
N LEU A 52 21.52 -10.16 13.54
CA LEU A 52 20.15 -10.39 13.93
C LEU A 52 19.85 -9.69 15.26
N ASN A 53 18.91 -8.75 15.23
CA ASN A 53 18.39 -8.08 16.42
C ASN A 53 17.37 -8.97 17.13
N ASP A 54 16.36 -9.48 16.39
CA ASP A 54 15.41 -10.46 16.90
C ASP A 54 14.66 -11.18 15.76
N SER A 55 14.06 -12.33 16.06
CA SER A 55 13.26 -13.15 15.14
C SER A 55 12.08 -13.81 15.86
N TRP A 56 10.85 -13.35 15.59
CA TRP A 56 9.66 -13.81 16.31
C TRP A 56 8.53 -14.21 15.35
N LYS A 57 7.65 -15.11 15.79
CA LYS A 57 6.44 -15.47 15.04
C LYS A 57 5.48 -14.29 15.14
N ALA A 58 5.28 -13.57 14.04
CA ALA A 58 4.49 -12.35 14.04
C ALA A 58 3.02 -12.62 13.68
N HIS A 59 2.76 -13.50 12.72
CA HIS A 59 1.42 -13.78 12.18
C HIS A 59 1.15 -15.29 12.14
N ASP A 60 -0.07 -15.68 11.78
CA ASP A 60 -0.46 -17.09 11.62
C ASP A 60 -0.52 -17.54 10.15
N CYS A 61 -0.20 -16.64 9.20
CA CYS A 61 -0.08 -16.88 7.77
C CYS A 61 1.08 -16.06 7.18
N SER A 62 1.30 -16.15 5.86
CA SER A 62 2.33 -15.38 5.16
C SER A 62 2.20 -13.88 5.43
N ILE A 63 3.32 -13.24 5.74
CA ILE A 63 3.39 -11.79 5.98
C ILE A 63 3.74 -11.13 4.65
N LEU A 64 2.88 -10.22 4.19
CA LEU A 64 2.92 -9.67 2.83
C LEU A 64 3.66 -8.33 2.76
N LYS A 65 3.60 -7.52 3.83
CA LYS A 65 4.27 -6.22 3.89
C LYS A 65 4.70 -5.89 5.31
N VAL A 66 5.80 -5.16 5.43
CA VAL A 66 6.32 -4.66 6.70
C VAL A 66 6.91 -3.26 6.54
N ILE A 67 6.59 -2.33 7.43
CA ILE A 67 7.02 -0.94 7.35
C ILE A 67 7.45 -0.39 8.70
N TRP A 68 8.40 0.55 8.69
CA TRP A 68 8.79 1.32 9.86
C TRP A 68 7.95 2.59 9.99
N ALA A 69 7.56 2.93 11.20
CA ALA A 69 7.01 4.25 11.48
C ALA A 69 8.11 5.32 11.47
N ASN A 70 7.70 6.59 11.38
CA ASN A 70 8.63 7.70 11.58
C ASN A 70 9.28 7.61 12.98
N PRO A 71 10.61 7.79 13.11
CA PRO A 71 11.30 7.69 14.40
C PRO A 71 10.81 8.68 15.46
N GLU A 72 10.05 9.72 15.10
CA GLU A 72 9.38 10.61 16.06
C GLU A 72 8.41 9.86 17.00
N PHE A 73 7.92 8.69 16.58
CA PHE A 73 7.00 7.84 17.34
C PHE A 73 7.69 6.64 18.01
N GLY A 74 9.03 6.63 18.03
CA GLY A 74 9.82 5.52 18.57
C GLY A 74 10.17 4.45 17.55
N GLN A 75 10.63 3.29 18.03
CA GLN A 75 10.97 2.13 17.19
C GLN A 75 9.74 1.26 16.97
N VAL A 76 8.91 1.68 16.01
CA VAL A 76 7.61 1.07 15.73
C VAL A 76 7.60 0.46 14.33
N ILE A 77 7.05 -0.74 14.23
CA ILE A 77 6.87 -1.47 12.97
C ILE A 77 5.40 -1.85 12.82
N ALA A 78 4.87 -1.76 11.61
CA ALA A 78 3.60 -2.39 11.25
C ALA A 78 3.84 -3.53 10.25
N SER A 79 3.09 -4.62 10.40
CA SER A 79 3.11 -5.75 9.47
C SER A 79 1.70 -6.18 9.11
N CYS A 80 1.49 -6.57 7.85
CA CYS A 80 0.21 -7.10 7.38
C CYS A 80 0.36 -8.51 6.78
N SER A 81 -0.69 -9.31 6.90
CA SER A 81 -0.64 -10.72 6.53
C SER A 81 -1.91 -11.19 5.81
N PHE A 82 -1.75 -12.33 5.15
CA PHE A 82 -2.84 -13.13 4.62
C PHE A 82 -3.83 -13.61 5.68
N ASP A 83 -3.46 -13.56 6.97
CA ASP A 83 -4.36 -13.82 8.11
C ASP A 83 -5.41 -12.71 8.34
N ARG A 84 -5.43 -11.68 7.47
CA ARG A 84 -6.36 -10.54 7.48
C ARG A 84 -6.09 -9.52 8.60
N GLN A 85 -4.97 -9.66 9.31
CA GLN A 85 -4.61 -8.78 10.40
C GLN A 85 -3.48 -7.84 10.00
N VAL A 86 -3.47 -6.69 10.66
CA VAL A 86 -2.29 -5.82 10.74
C VAL A 86 -1.87 -5.76 12.20
N LYS A 87 -0.58 -5.94 12.47
CA LYS A 87 -0.03 -5.88 13.82
C LYS A 87 0.95 -4.74 13.95
N ILE A 88 0.88 -4.06 15.09
CA ILE A 88 1.77 -2.96 15.48
C ILE A 88 2.73 -3.49 16.53
N TRP A 89 4.01 -3.29 16.29
CA TRP A 89 5.11 -3.78 17.12
C TRP A 89 5.94 -2.61 17.63
N GLU A 90 6.39 -2.68 18.88
CA GLU A 90 7.33 -1.71 19.46
C GLU A 90 8.52 -2.44 20.07
N GLU A 91 9.73 -1.94 19.80
CA GLU A 91 10.95 -2.46 20.40
C GLU A 91 10.97 -2.22 21.93
N GLN A 92 11.28 -3.26 22.69
CA GLN A 92 11.50 -3.26 24.12
C GLN A 92 13.01 -3.43 24.37
N GLU A 93 13.74 -2.31 24.44
CA GLU A 93 15.22 -2.33 24.54
C GLU A 93 15.75 -3.09 25.77
N ILE A 94 14.93 -3.22 26.82
CA ILE A 94 15.24 -3.99 28.03
C ILE A 94 15.37 -5.50 27.78
N GLU A 95 14.69 -6.00 26.75
CA GLU A 95 14.78 -7.42 26.37
C GLU A 95 16.06 -7.66 25.56
N PRO A 96 16.82 -8.72 25.86
CA PRO A 96 18.03 -9.05 25.10
C PRO A 96 17.75 -9.24 23.61
N LYS A 97 18.76 -9.00 22.78
CA LYS A 97 18.72 -9.39 21.35
C LYS A 97 18.49 -10.90 21.22
N ASN A 98 17.81 -11.31 20.16
CA ASN A 98 17.46 -12.70 19.85
C ASN A 98 16.65 -13.43 20.96
N SER A 99 15.88 -12.67 21.75
CA SER A 99 15.02 -13.20 22.82
C SER A 99 13.64 -13.65 22.35
N GLN A 100 13.25 -13.31 21.12
CA GLN A 100 11.88 -13.41 20.57
C GLN A 100 10.84 -12.57 21.31
N LYS A 101 11.29 -11.72 22.25
CA LYS A 101 10.46 -10.88 23.11
C LYS A 101 10.82 -9.41 22.98
N ARG A 102 11.87 -9.08 22.22
CA ARG A 102 12.34 -7.70 22.04
C ARG A 102 11.35 -6.87 21.25
N TRP A 103 10.51 -7.48 20.44
CA TRP A 103 9.43 -6.80 19.73
C TRP A 103 8.09 -7.22 20.31
N ALA A 104 7.43 -6.30 21.01
CA ALA A 104 6.15 -6.56 21.65
C ALA A 104 4.99 -6.14 20.73
N GLU A 105 4.00 -7.03 20.56
CA GLU A 105 2.73 -6.70 19.90
C GLU A 105 1.98 -5.68 20.77
N LYS A 106 1.79 -4.46 20.27
CA LYS A 106 1.07 -3.38 20.97
C LYS A 106 -0.39 -3.29 20.57
N PHE A 107 -0.67 -3.58 19.30
CA PHE A 107 -2.03 -3.55 18.79
C PHE A 107 -2.19 -4.49 17.61
N ARG A 108 -3.45 -4.89 17.39
CA ARG A 108 -3.86 -5.76 16.30
C ARG A 108 -5.14 -5.24 15.67
N LEU A 109 -5.06 -4.88 14.39
CA LEU A 109 -6.17 -4.45 13.57
C LEU A 109 -6.80 -5.68 12.90
N VAL A 110 -8.10 -5.88 13.10
CA VAL A 110 -8.82 -7.11 12.68
C VAL A 110 -10.08 -6.82 11.84
N GLU A 111 -10.31 -5.57 11.45
CA GLU A 111 -11.55 -5.15 10.77
C GLU A 111 -11.65 -5.62 9.31
N SER A 112 -10.51 -5.95 8.69
CA SER A 112 -10.45 -6.36 7.28
C SER A 112 -11.12 -7.72 7.07
N ARG A 113 -11.98 -7.81 6.03
CA ARG A 113 -12.69 -9.06 5.71
C ARG A 113 -11.94 -9.97 4.74
N GLY A 114 -10.89 -9.44 4.09
CA GLY A 114 -9.98 -10.17 3.22
C GLY A 114 -8.53 -10.02 3.66
N SER A 115 -7.62 -10.72 2.99
CA SER A 115 -6.17 -10.58 3.18
C SER A 115 -5.75 -9.11 3.08
N VAL A 116 -4.97 -8.60 4.03
CA VAL A 116 -4.43 -7.25 3.96
C VAL A 116 -3.17 -7.29 3.09
N GLN A 117 -3.22 -6.64 1.94
CA GLN A 117 -2.20 -6.77 0.89
C GLN A 117 -1.16 -5.65 0.96
N ASP A 118 -1.54 -4.47 1.45
CA ASP A 118 -0.65 -3.32 1.57
C ASP A 118 -1.00 -2.46 2.80
N ILE A 119 0.02 -1.84 3.37
CA ILE A 119 -0.02 -0.92 4.49
C ILE A 119 1.01 0.21 4.29
N GLU A 120 0.67 1.42 4.72
CA GLU A 120 1.61 2.55 4.70
C GLU A 120 1.24 3.61 5.74
N PHE A 121 2.25 4.07 6.48
CA PHE A 121 2.09 5.19 7.41
C PHE A 121 1.90 6.49 6.65
N ALA A 122 0.93 7.31 7.10
CA ALA A 122 0.65 8.58 6.48
C ALA A 122 1.83 9.56 6.66
N PRO A 123 2.18 10.34 5.63
CA PRO A 123 3.20 11.36 5.72
C PRO A 123 2.66 12.56 6.49
N GLY A 124 3.31 12.93 7.59
CA GLY A 124 2.93 14.09 8.38
C GLY A 124 3.55 14.04 9.77
N ASN A 125 3.73 15.22 10.37
CA ASN A 125 4.23 15.31 11.75
C ASN A 125 3.02 15.41 12.68
N GLY A 126 3.09 14.72 13.82
CA GLY A 126 2.15 14.94 14.93
C GLY A 126 0.96 13.98 15.03
N SER A 127 0.65 13.18 14.00
CA SER A 127 -0.34 12.09 14.10
C SER A 127 0.22 10.81 13.47
N LEU A 128 0.23 9.72 14.23
CA LEU A 128 0.62 8.41 13.71
C LEU A 128 -0.60 7.75 13.08
N ARG A 129 -0.71 7.84 11.75
CA ARG A 129 -1.81 7.27 10.97
C ARG A 129 -1.32 6.18 10.03
N LEU A 130 -2.13 5.15 9.85
CA LEU A 130 -1.83 3.97 9.02
C LEU A 130 -2.97 3.72 8.04
N ALA A 131 -2.68 3.72 6.74
CA ALA A 131 -3.59 3.18 5.73
C ALA A 131 -3.35 1.68 5.55
N THR A 132 -4.43 0.95 5.29
CA THR A 132 -4.41 -0.46 4.93
C THR A 132 -5.33 -0.68 3.74
N CYS A 133 -4.93 -1.46 2.73
CA CYS A 133 -5.86 -1.99 1.74
C CYS A 133 -5.90 -3.52 1.77
N ALA A 134 -7.10 -4.06 1.68
CA ALA A 134 -7.35 -5.49 1.75
C ALA A 134 -8.08 -6.00 0.49
N ALA A 135 -8.05 -7.32 0.30
CA ALA A 135 -8.71 -8.01 -0.81
C ALA A 135 -10.24 -7.79 -0.85
N ASP A 136 -10.83 -7.26 0.23
CA ASP A 136 -12.24 -6.84 0.26
C ASP A 136 -12.52 -5.56 -0.56
N GLY A 137 -11.48 -4.88 -1.06
CA GLY A 137 -11.60 -3.69 -1.90
C GLY A 137 -11.86 -2.40 -1.11
N ILE A 138 -11.54 -2.40 0.19
CA ILE A 138 -11.71 -1.25 1.07
C ILE A 138 -10.34 -0.77 1.54
N VAL A 139 -10.13 0.55 1.48
CA VAL A 139 -9.05 1.22 2.20
C VAL A 139 -9.58 1.63 3.57
N ARG A 140 -8.82 1.31 4.62
CA ARG A 140 -9.09 1.74 6.00
C ARG A 140 -7.94 2.57 6.51
N ILE A 141 -8.26 3.63 7.25
CA ILE A 141 -7.28 4.52 7.86
C ILE A 141 -7.48 4.51 9.37
N TYR A 142 -6.42 4.20 10.09
CA TYR A 142 -6.37 4.15 11.54
C TYR A 142 -5.47 5.26 12.06
N GLU A 143 -5.73 5.74 13.28
CA GLU A 143 -4.90 6.73 13.96
C GLU A 143 -4.60 6.26 15.38
N ALA A 144 -3.32 6.28 15.78
CA ALA A 144 -2.97 6.07 17.18
C ALA A 144 -3.40 7.29 18.00
N LEU A 145 -4.32 7.10 18.96
CA LEU A 145 -4.83 8.20 19.80
C LEU A 145 -3.73 8.83 20.63
N GLU A 146 -2.79 8.02 21.09
CA GLU A 146 -1.58 8.45 21.79
C GLU A 146 -0.36 7.86 21.07
N PRO A 147 0.42 8.65 20.32
CA PRO A 147 1.57 8.12 19.59
C PRO A 147 2.68 7.56 20.49
N THR A 148 2.70 7.92 21.78
CA THR A 148 3.59 7.35 22.79
C THR A 148 3.03 6.10 23.47
N ASN A 149 1.75 5.79 23.25
CA ASN A 149 1.04 4.68 23.87
C ASN A 149 0.15 4.00 22.81
N LEU A 150 0.77 3.06 22.10
CA LEU A 150 0.23 2.41 20.90
C LEU A 150 -0.90 1.39 21.19
N THR A 151 -1.59 1.51 22.33
CA THR A 151 -2.62 0.57 22.78
C THR A 151 -4.00 0.84 22.17
N GLN A 152 -4.19 1.96 21.48
CA GLN A 152 -5.47 2.34 20.88
C GLN A 152 -5.28 2.88 19.46
N TRP A 153 -5.90 2.19 18.50
CA TRP A 153 -5.90 2.55 17.08
C TRP A 153 -7.33 2.49 16.51
N PRO A 154 -8.21 3.45 16.85
CA PRO A 154 -9.52 3.54 16.23
C PRO A 154 -9.42 3.63 14.71
N GLN A 155 -10.36 2.97 14.03
CA GLN A 155 -10.62 3.21 12.62
C GLN A 155 -11.23 4.60 12.47
N MET A 156 -10.54 5.49 11.77
CA MET A 156 -10.96 6.87 11.57
C MET A 156 -11.84 6.99 10.34
N GLU A 157 -11.40 6.38 9.25
CA GLU A 157 -12.01 6.53 7.94
C GLU A 157 -11.92 5.21 7.16
N GLU A 158 -12.90 4.96 6.30
CA GLU A 158 -12.85 3.88 5.32
C GLU A 158 -13.50 4.35 4.01
N PHE A 159 -13.05 3.81 2.89
CA PHE A 159 -13.67 4.03 1.59
C PHE A 159 -13.43 2.84 0.65
N GLU A 160 -14.38 2.62 -0.26
CA GLU A 160 -14.26 1.59 -1.29
C GLU A 160 -13.38 2.06 -2.45
N ILE A 161 -12.61 1.12 -3.01
CA ILE A 161 -11.73 1.34 -4.16
C ILE A 161 -12.53 1.41 -5.49
N SER A 162 -13.85 1.12 -5.45
CA SER A 162 -14.69 0.91 -6.64
C SER A 162 -14.72 2.09 -7.63
N SER A 163 -14.85 1.76 -8.92
CA SER A 163 -14.68 2.67 -10.06
C SER A 163 -15.72 3.76 -10.24
N ASN A 164 -16.91 3.62 -9.68
CA ASN A 164 -18.03 4.47 -10.07
C ASN A 164 -18.11 5.74 -9.22
N ALA A 165 -17.65 6.85 -9.81
CA ALA A 165 -18.01 8.19 -9.37
C ALA A 165 -19.52 8.52 -9.56
N SER A 166 -20.35 7.56 -9.97
CA SER A 166 -21.75 7.74 -10.36
C SER A 166 -22.79 7.13 -9.39
N SER A 167 -22.42 6.56 -8.23
CA SER A 167 -23.40 6.04 -7.26
C SER A 167 -23.53 6.83 -5.95
N LEU A 168 -22.80 7.94 -5.77
CA LEU A 168 -22.89 8.75 -4.53
C LEU A 168 -24.08 9.75 -4.48
N ASN A 169 -25.09 9.59 -5.33
CA ASN A 169 -26.36 10.30 -5.24
C ASN A 169 -27.55 9.33 -5.21
N ALA A 170 -27.70 8.59 -4.12
CA ALA A 170 -29.01 8.16 -3.60
C ALA A 170 -28.78 7.42 -2.28
N HIS A 171 -28.87 8.15 -1.16
CA HIS A 171 -29.58 7.76 0.07
C HIS A 171 -29.20 8.73 1.20
N SER A 172 -29.68 9.96 1.08
CA SER A 172 -30.21 10.69 2.22
C SER A 172 -31.45 11.46 1.75
N ALA A 173 -32.50 11.43 2.58
CA ALA A 173 -33.83 11.99 2.39
C ALA A 173 -34.84 11.20 1.53
N SER A 174 -35.67 10.38 2.21
CA SER A 174 -37.10 10.71 2.22
C SER A 174 -37.70 10.34 3.58
N ALA A 175 -38.25 11.35 4.25
CA ALA A 175 -39.09 11.20 5.42
C ALA A 175 -40.55 11.39 4.98
N GLY A 176 -41.44 10.59 5.57
CA GLY A 176 -42.84 10.97 5.83
C GLY A 176 -43.89 10.47 4.83
N GLY A 177 -44.82 9.64 5.34
CA GLY A 177 -46.17 9.55 4.77
C GLY A 177 -46.90 8.20 4.87
N GLY A 178 -47.53 7.92 6.02
CA GLY A 178 -48.94 7.49 6.06
C GLY A 178 -49.35 6.03 5.81
N THR A 179 -49.72 5.37 6.91
CA THR A 179 -50.96 4.56 7.16
C THR A 179 -51.12 3.13 6.62
N GLY A 180 -51.53 2.25 7.55
CA GLY A 180 -52.09 0.91 7.37
C GLY A 180 -51.06 -0.19 7.62
N GLY A 181 -51.11 -1.06 8.61
CA GLY A 181 -52.18 -1.56 9.47
C GLY A 181 -51.90 -3.06 9.69
N SER A 182 -51.89 -3.51 10.95
CA SER A 182 -51.91 -4.93 11.37
C SER A 182 -50.56 -5.69 11.20
N THR A 183 -50.04 -6.51 12.11
CA THR A 183 -50.45 -7.06 13.41
C THR A 183 -49.18 -7.70 14.02
N MET A 184 -49.06 -7.65 15.35
CA MET A 184 -47.99 -8.29 16.10
C MET A 184 -48.15 -9.83 16.13
N ALA A 185 -47.04 -10.55 16.06
CA ALA A 185 -46.94 -11.90 16.60
C ALA A 185 -45.58 -12.10 17.28
N THR A 186 -45.66 -12.28 18.60
CA THR A 186 -44.63 -12.68 19.55
C THR A 186 -44.34 -14.18 19.47
N SER A 187 -43.08 -14.59 19.64
CA SER A 187 -42.75 -15.72 20.54
C SER A 187 -41.23 -15.85 20.74
N ALA A 188 -40.83 -15.78 22.00
CA ALA A 188 -39.54 -16.20 22.54
C ALA A 188 -39.47 -17.73 22.73
N PHE A 189 -38.38 -18.18 23.38
CA PHE A 189 -37.89 -19.55 23.68
C PHE A 189 -36.87 -20.07 22.64
N GLY A 190 -35.72 -20.61 22.99
CA GLY A 190 -35.13 -20.95 24.29
C GLY A 190 -33.84 -21.76 24.05
N SER A 191 -32.89 -21.60 24.96
CA SER A 191 -31.59 -22.27 25.13
C SER A 191 -31.52 -23.79 24.86
N GLN A 192 -30.36 -24.29 24.40
CA GLN A 192 -29.41 -25.11 25.20
C GLN A 192 -28.28 -25.72 24.34
N ALA A 193 -27.07 -25.72 24.91
CA ALA A 193 -25.91 -26.52 24.50
C ALA A 193 -26.05 -27.99 24.98
N PRO A 194 -25.16 -28.89 24.53
CA PRO A 194 -24.37 -29.60 25.55
C PRO A 194 -22.92 -29.89 25.16
N SER A 195 -22.13 -30.14 26.20
CA SER A 195 -20.76 -30.64 26.27
C SER A 195 -20.74 -32.08 26.80
N ALA A 196 -19.75 -32.90 26.41
CA ALA A 196 -19.25 -34.04 27.21
C ALA A 196 -17.93 -34.61 26.65
N LEU A 197 -17.15 -35.19 27.57
CA LEU A 197 -15.73 -35.59 27.55
C LEU A 197 -15.51 -37.12 27.55
N ALA A 198 -14.26 -37.50 27.27
CA ALA A 198 -13.51 -38.73 27.67
C ALA A 198 -13.90 -40.08 27.02
N GLY A 199 -13.02 -41.05 26.75
CA GLY A 199 -11.59 -41.30 26.96
C GLY A 199 -11.29 -42.78 26.65
N GLY A 200 -10.02 -43.20 26.45
CA GLY A 200 -9.65 -44.64 26.41
C GLY A 200 -8.36 -45.00 25.66
N GLN A 201 -7.42 -45.65 26.36
CA GLN A 201 -6.08 -46.08 25.96
C GLN A 201 -6.03 -47.46 25.25
N GLY A 202 -4.90 -47.78 24.59
CA GLY A 202 -4.48 -49.17 24.28
C GLY A 202 -3.22 -49.27 23.39
N LEU A 203 -2.21 -50.02 23.84
CA LEU A 203 -0.82 -50.12 23.35
C LEU A 203 -0.52 -51.31 22.41
N ALA A 204 0.60 -51.18 21.67
CA ALA A 204 1.67 -52.18 21.41
C ALA A 204 1.91 -52.72 19.97
N GLY A 205 3.13 -52.45 19.47
CA GLY A 205 4.08 -53.47 18.99
C GLY A 205 4.14 -53.83 17.49
N GLY A 206 5.27 -53.56 16.82
CA GLY A 206 5.63 -54.22 15.55
C GLY A 206 6.66 -53.49 14.70
N SER A 207 7.93 -53.88 14.81
CA SER A 207 9.06 -53.49 13.95
C SER A 207 9.08 -54.27 12.64
N ALA A 208 9.23 -53.60 11.50
CA ALA A 208 9.87 -54.14 10.29
C ALA A 208 10.31 -53.00 9.36
N GLY A 209 11.56 -53.02 8.93
CA GLY A 209 12.12 -52.06 7.97
C GLY A 209 11.69 -52.36 6.54
N ALA A 210 11.51 -51.31 5.75
CA ALA A 210 11.59 -51.36 4.30
C ALA A 210 11.97 -49.97 3.76
N SER A 211 13.11 -49.95 3.08
CA SER A 211 13.59 -48.91 2.18
C SER A 211 12.57 -48.56 1.10
N GLY A 212 12.38 -47.26 0.82
CA GLY A 212 11.73 -46.83 -0.42
C GLY A 212 11.32 -45.36 -0.46
N GLY A 213 11.95 -44.60 -1.34
CA GLY A 213 11.30 -43.55 -2.14
C GLY A 213 10.86 -42.27 -1.43
N LEU A 214 11.62 -41.19 -1.66
CA LEU A 214 11.16 -39.81 -1.59
C LEU A 214 9.84 -39.66 -2.38
N GLN A 215 8.76 -39.32 -1.69
CA GLN A 215 7.51 -38.91 -2.33
C GLN A 215 7.30 -37.43 -2.06
N GLN A 216 7.54 -36.63 -3.09
CA GLN A 216 7.23 -35.21 -3.16
C GLN A 216 5.77 -34.98 -2.76
N ALA A 217 5.56 -34.16 -1.72
CA ALA A 217 4.25 -33.59 -1.45
C ALA A 217 3.92 -32.61 -2.60
N GLY A 218 2.99 -33.00 -3.47
CA GLY A 218 2.44 -32.12 -4.49
C GLY A 218 1.70 -30.93 -3.86
N PRO A 219 1.52 -29.83 -4.59
CA PRO A 219 0.87 -28.64 -4.05
C PRO A 219 -0.58 -28.98 -3.70
N ASN A 220 -0.95 -28.76 -2.45
CA ASN A 220 -2.34 -28.76 -2.01
C ASN A 220 -3.08 -27.65 -2.79
N GLN A 221 -3.74 -28.04 -3.88
CA GLN A 221 -4.81 -27.25 -4.49
C GLN A 221 -6.02 -27.27 -3.54
N GLY A 222 -5.94 -26.43 -2.51
CA GLY A 222 -7.07 -26.02 -1.70
C GLY A 222 -7.96 -25.10 -2.52
N ARG A 223 -9.09 -25.62 -2.97
CA ARG A 223 -10.22 -24.87 -3.54
C ARG A 223 -10.63 -23.77 -2.54
N ASN A 224 -10.39 -22.51 -2.88
CA ASN A 224 -11.22 -21.39 -2.44
C ASN A 224 -11.23 -20.33 -3.53
N SER A 225 -12.42 -20.07 -4.08
CA SER A 225 -12.68 -19.06 -5.08
C SER A 225 -12.70 -17.68 -4.43
N ASP A 226 -11.53 -17.16 -4.08
CA ASP A 226 -11.35 -15.73 -3.83
C ASP A 226 -10.90 -15.09 -5.15
N ALA A 227 -11.87 -14.69 -5.99
CA ALA A 227 -11.62 -13.78 -7.10
C ALA A 227 -11.31 -12.36 -6.56
N GLY A 228 -10.28 -12.27 -5.71
CA GLY A 228 -9.85 -11.06 -5.02
C GLY A 228 -8.72 -10.41 -5.79
N GLY A 229 -8.92 -9.16 -6.23
CA GLY A 229 -7.87 -8.38 -6.87
C GLY A 229 -6.68 -8.10 -5.95
N SER A 230 -5.53 -7.79 -6.55
CA SER A 230 -4.35 -7.32 -5.82
C SER A 230 -4.34 -5.81 -5.69
N TYR A 231 -4.43 -5.31 -4.47
CA TYR A 231 -4.42 -3.89 -4.13
C TYR A 231 -3.06 -3.49 -3.56
N CYS A 232 -2.63 -2.29 -3.91
CA CYS A 232 -1.43 -1.63 -3.39
C CYS A 232 -1.76 -0.14 -3.20
N LEU A 233 -1.04 0.54 -2.32
CA LEU A 233 -1.27 1.95 -2.03
C LEU A 233 0.03 2.73 -1.83
N SER A 234 -0.03 4.03 -2.13
CA SER A 234 1.05 4.97 -1.79
C SER A 234 0.50 6.35 -1.44
N TRP A 235 0.79 6.84 -0.24
CA TRP A 235 0.45 8.18 0.20
C TRP A 235 1.19 9.23 -0.60
N CYS A 236 0.56 10.39 -0.82
CA CYS A 236 1.26 11.55 -1.34
C CYS A 236 2.19 12.10 -0.24
N PRO A 237 3.53 12.03 -0.38
CA PRO A 237 4.48 12.43 0.67
C PRO A 237 4.54 13.94 0.88
N ASN A 238 3.90 14.71 0.00
CA ASN A 238 3.95 16.16 0.03
C ASN A 238 2.94 16.71 1.02
N ARG A 239 3.31 17.79 1.72
CA ARG A 239 2.36 18.57 2.54
C ARG A 239 1.36 19.28 1.62
N CYS A 240 0.33 18.56 1.21
CA CYS A 240 -0.82 19.13 0.52
C CYS A 240 -1.84 19.62 1.57
N PRO A 241 -2.58 20.71 1.29
CA PRO A 241 -3.65 21.17 2.19
C PRO A 241 -4.72 20.11 2.45
N ALA A 242 -4.86 19.15 1.53
CA ALA A 242 -5.67 17.96 1.72
C ALA A 242 -4.85 16.71 1.35
N PRO A 243 -4.91 15.65 2.17
CA PRO A 243 -4.16 14.43 1.90
C PRO A 243 -4.63 13.74 0.62
N MET A 244 -3.70 13.08 -0.06
CA MET A 244 -3.96 12.29 -1.26
C MET A 244 -3.23 10.96 -1.16
N MET A 245 -3.72 9.97 -1.87
CA MET A 245 -3.11 8.65 -1.96
C MET A 245 -3.39 8.06 -3.34
N VAL A 246 -2.47 7.28 -3.90
CA VAL A 246 -2.71 6.46 -5.08
C VAL A 246 -2.98 5.02 -4.64
N VAL A 247 -3.92 4.35 -5.31
CA VAL A 247 -4.31 2.97 -5.02
C VAL A 247 -4.36 2.18 -6.32
N GLY A 248 -3.70 1.02 -6.38
CA GLY A 248 -3.86 0.03 -7.45
C GLY A 248 -5.22 -0.66 -7.34
N LEU A 249 -5.96 -0.77 -8.44
CA LEU A 249 -7.40 -1.06 -8.41
C LEU A 249 -7.79 -2.54 -8.36
N GLY A 250 -6.83 -3.47 -8.21
CA GLY A 250 -7.03 -4.90 -7.97
C GLY A 250 -7.97 -5.64 -8.93
N ARG A 251 -9.28 -5.47 -8.77
CA ARG A 251 -10.33 -6.03 -9.66
C ARG A 251 -10.38 -5.34 -11.01
N GLU A 252 -9.83 -4.14 -11.10
CA GLU A 252 -9.66 -3.40 -12.33
C GLU A 252 -8.18 -3.23 -12.63
N ASN A 253 -7.85 -3.29 -13.92
CA ASN A 253 -6.51 -2.93 -14.36
C ASN A 253 -6.31 -1.43 -14.11
N GLY A 254 -5.17 -1.05 -13.55
CA GLY A 254 -4.77 0.34 -13.37
C GLY A 254 -4.73 0.82 -11.92
N ALA A 255 -4.50 2.12 -11.77
CA ALA A 255 -4.38 2.80 -10.48
C ALA A 255 -5.16 4.11 -10.48
N ARG A 256 -5.60 4.56 -9.32
CA ARG A 256 -6.38 5.80 -9.17
C ARG A 256 -5.90 6.60 -7.98
N ILE A 257 -5.96 7.92 -8.11
CA ILE A 257 -5.70 8.85 -7.03
C ILE A 257 -6.99 9.05 -6.25
N PHE A 258 -6.92 8.95 -4.94
CA PHE A 258 -7.96 9.34 -4.01
C PHE A 258 -7.53 10.62 -3.31
N LYS A 259 -8.50 11.51 -3.07
CA LYS A 259 -8.28 12.81 -2.45
C LYS A 259 -9.19 12.94 -1.25
N HIS A 260 -8.67 13.54 -0.19
CA HIS A 260 -9.46 13.92 0.96
C HIS A 260 -9.99 15.34 0.79
N ASP A 261 -11.15 15.65 1.35
CA ASP A 261 -11.74 16.99 1.31
C ASP A 261 -11.39 17.86 2.53
N GLY A 262 -10.63 17.33 3.49
CA GLY A 262 -10.31 17.96 4.77
C GLY A 262 -11.42 17.86 5.83
N GLN A 263 -12.57 17.27 5.49
CA GLN A 263 -13.77 17.16 6.34
C GLN A 263 -14.21 15.70 6.52
N ASN A 264 -13.24 14.77 6.48
CA ASN A 264 -13.40 13.32 6.69
C ASN A 264 -14.03 12.56 5.51
N ARG A 265 -13.82 13.02 4.27
CA ARG A 265 -14.25 12.25 3.10
C ARG A 265 -13.14 12.07 2.09
N TRP A 266 -12.92 10.81 1.74
CA TRP A 266 -12.17 10.43 0.54
C TRP A 266 -13.10 10.36 -0.66
N TYR A 267 -12.63 10.87 -1.78
CA TYR A 267 -13.33 10.79 -3.06
C TYR A 267 -12.36 10.40 -4.18
N PRO A 268 -12.84 9.66 -5.20
CA PRO A 268 -12.03 9.27 -6.33
C PRO A 268 -11.63 10.51 -7.16
N GLY A 269 -10.33 10.63 -7.41
CA GLY A 269 -9.72 11.62 -8.29
C GLY A 269 -9.36 11.02 -9.65
N GLU A 270 -8.18 11.36 -10.15
CA GLU A 270 -7.73 11.01 -11.49
C GLU A 270 -7.30 9.54 -11.58
N TYR A 271 -7.65 8.91 -12.71
CA TYR A 271 -7.22 7.57 -13.08
C TYR A 271 -5.87 7.61 -13.81
N LEU A 272 -5.00 6.65 -13.54
CA LEU A 272 -3.72 6.45 -14.20
C LEU A 272 -3.89 5.41 -15.32
N PRO A 273 -3.90 5.83 -16.60
CA PRO A 273 -4.20 4.95 -17.71
C PRO A 273 -2.99 4.14 -18.19
N GLY A 274 -3.27 3.12 -19.01
CA GLY A 274 -2.26 2.42 -19.81
C GLY A 274 -1.92 1.00 -19.33
N HIS A 275 -2.50 0.54 -18.22
CA HIS A 275 -2.30 -0.81 -17.69
C HIS A 275 -3.26 -1.81 -18.33
N GLU A 276 -2.72 -2.92 -18.82
CA GLU A 276 -3.51 -4.01 -19.42
C GLU A 276 -3.80 -5.15 -18.45
N LYS A 277 -3.10 -5.16 -17.32
CA LYS A 277 -3.21 -6.17 -16.26
C LYS A 277 -3.14 -5.51 -14.87
N GLU A 278 -3.13 -6.35 -13.85
CA GLU A 278 -3.06 -5.98 -12.43
C GLU A 278 -1.81 -5.13 -12.13
N VAL A 279 -1.99 -4.09 -11.33
CA VAL A 279 -0.90 -3.26 -10.82
C VAL A 279 -0.42 -3.87 -9.51
N HIS A 280 0.83 -4.33 -9.47
CA HIS A 280 1.40 -4.99 -8.30
C HIS A 280 1.87 -3.99 -7.24
N ASP A 281 2.35 -2.82 -7.67
CA ASP A 281 2.85 -1.79 -6.77
C ASP A 281 2.70 -0.40 -7.34
N VAL A 282 2.52 0.58 -6.46
CA VAL A 282 2.42 2.00 -6.78
C VAL A 282 3.29 2.78 -5.82
N CYS A 283 4.01 3.78 -6.31
CA CYS A 283 4.88 4.58 -5.45
C CYS A 283 4.84 6.06 -5.84
N TRP A 284 4.50 6.90 -4.88
CA TRP A 284 4.48 8.36 -5.03
C TRP A 284 5.87 8.95 -4.78
N ALA A 285 6.38 9.74 -5.71
CA ALA A 285 7.69 10.38 -5.53
C ALA A 285 7.61 11.59 -4.58
N PRO A 286 8.58 11.75 -3.65
CA PRO A 286 8.78 13.00 -2.93
C PRO A 286 8.96 14.18 -3.89
N SER A 287 8.21 15.29 -3.77
CA SER A 287 8.29 16.38 -4.77
C SER A 287 9.62 17.11 -4.77
N MET A 288 10.22 17.34 -3.59
CA MET A 288 11.52 17.99 -3.40
C MET A 288 11.72 19.25 -4.25
N GLY A 289 10.73 20.14 -4.24
CA GLY A 289 10.78 21.42 -4.97
C GLY A 289 10.22 21.38 -6.40
N ARG A 290 9.72 20.23 -6.87
CA ARG A 290 8.99 20.14 -8.15
C ARG A 290 7.61 20.78 -8.05
N SER A 291 7.22 21.49 -9.11
CA SER A 291 5.87 22.06 -9.28
C SER A 291 4.82 21.05 -9.74
N TYR A 292 5.24 19.81 -9.96
CA TYR A 292 4.42 18.67 -10.36
C TYR A 292 4.75 17.47 -9.46
N GLN A 293 3.85 16.50 -9.45
CA GLN A 293 4.02 15.27 -8.68
C GLN A 293 4.31 14.12 -9.64
N LEU A 294 5.07 13.12 -9.18
CA LEU A 294 5.33 11.90 -9.93
C LEU A 294 4.77 10.69 -9.19
N ILE A 295 4.24 9.74 -9.96
CA ILE A 295 3.80 8.43 -9.49
C ILE A 295 4.41 7.38 -10.40
N ALA A 296 4.95 6.31 -9.81
CA ALA A 296 5.39 5.13 -10.54
C ALA A 296 4.43 3.97 -10.30
N THR A 297 4.30 3.07 -11.27
CA THR A 297 3.53 1.83 -11.14
C THR A 297 4.32 0.64 -11.68
N ALA A 298 4.31 -0.47 -10.95
CA ALA A 298 4.78 -1.78 -11.38
C ALA A 298 3.58 -2.65 -11.77
N CYS A 299 3.65 -3.34 -12.91
CA CYS A 299 2.50 -4.05 -13.44
C CYS A 299 2.84 -5.46 -13.93
N LYS A 300 1.84 -6.32 -13.83
CA LYS A 300 1.85 -7.70 -14.34
C LYS A 300 2.03 -7.79 -15.87
N ASP A 301 1.80 -6.68 -16.57
CA ASP A 301 2.04 -6.59 -18.02
C ASP A 301 3.52 -6.40 -18.37
N HIS A 302 4.42 -6.48 -17.39
CA HIS A 302 5.88 -6.33 -17.53
C HIS A 302 6.35 -4.87 -17.64
N PHE A 303 5.42 -3.90 -17.62
CA PHE A 303 5.79 -2.50 -17.76
C PHE A 303 5.98 -1.78 -16.43
N VAL A 304 6.98 -0.89 -16.42
CA VAL A 304 7.10 0.20 -15.44
C VAL A 304 6.61 1.49 -16.08
N ARG A 305 5.72 2.22 -15.40
CA ARG A 305 5.20 3.50 -15.91
C ARG A 305 5.45 4.61 -14.92
N ILE A 306 5.77 5.80 -15.43
CA ILE A 306 5.94 7.03 -14.65
C ILE A 306 4.91 8.05 -15.13
N PHE A 307 4.10 8.55 -14.20
CA PHE A 307 3.05 9.52 -14.43
C PHE A 307 3.45 10.87 -13.83
N LYS A 308 3.16 11.95 -14.55
CA LYS A 308 3.26 13.33 -14.08
C LYS A 308 1.89 13.90 -13.84
N LEU A 309 1.73 14.50 -12.67
CA LEU A 309 0.53 15.18 -12.24
C LEU A 309 0.83 16.68 -12.16
N THR A 310 0.17 17.45 -13.02
CA THR A 310 0.27 18.92 -13.00
C THR A 310 -1.04 19.52 -12.53
N GLU A 311 -1.00 20.37 -11.52
CA GLU A 311 -2.20 21.04 -11.02
C GLU A 311 -2.79 21.97 -12.10
N ILE A 312 -4.08 21.80 -12.39
CA ILE A 312 -4.83 22.64 -13.31
C ILE A 312 -5.43 23.78 -12.49
N SER A 313 -4.86 24.98 -12.61
CA SER A 313 -5.50 26.18 -12.07
C SER A 313 -6.79 26.46 -12.85
N ALA A 314 -7.87 26.80 -12.15
CA ALA A 314 -9.21 27.03 -12.73
C ALA A 314 -9.31 28.18 -13.76
N THR A 315 -8.20 28.83 -14.12
CA THR A 315 -8.13 29.97 -15.04
C THR A 315 -7.92 29.59 -16.52
N GLN A 316 -7.74 28.29 -16.86
CA GLN A 316 -7.54 27.82 -18.24
C GLN A 316 -8.75 27.06 -18.84
N SER A 317 -9.98 27.46 -18.53
CA SER A 317 -11.19 26.86 -19.13
C SER A 317 -11.83 27.65 -20.26
N ASN A 318 -11.25 28.76 -20.73
CA ASN A 318 -11.79 29.43 -21.92
C ASN A 318 -11.11 28.91 -23.20
N PRO A 319 -11.82 28.16 -24.07
CA PRO A 319 -11.37 28.01 -25.45
C PRO A 319 -11.30 29.40 -26.10
N PRO A 320 -10.41 29.62 -27.10
CA PRO A 320 -10.38 30.87 -27.84
C PRO A 320 -11.74 31.07 -28.50
N GLN A 321 -12.53 32.01 -27.96
CA GLN A 321 -13.75 32.47 -28.62
C GLN A 321 -13.32 33.10 -29.94
N THR A 322 -13.80 32.54 -31.04
CA THR A 322 -13.76 33.18 -32.35
C THR A 322 -14.37 34.58 -32.23
N PRO A 323 -13.75 35.62 -32.83
CA PRO A 323 -14.26 36.97 -32.73
C PRO A 323 -15.59 37.07 -33.50
N GLN A 324 -16.70 36.89 -32.80
CA GLN A 324 -18.02 37.21 -33.34
C GLN A 324 -18.22 38.72 -33.35
N SER A 325 -18.73 39.20 -34.48
CA SER A 325 -18.95 40.59 -34.84
C SER A 325 -19.68 41.40 -33.76
N ARG A 326 -19.11 42.55 -33.41
CA ARG A 326 -19.75 43.59 -32.59
C ARG A 326 -21.02 44.10 -33.26
N ASN A 327 -22.16 43.97 -32.58
CA ASN A 327 -23.33 44.83 -32.78
C ASN A 327 -23.38 45.87 -31.65
N PRO A 328 -23.35 47.19 -31.94
CA PRO A 328 -23.52 48.20 -30.91
C PRO A 328 -24.99 48.62 -30.85
N SER A 329 -25.70 48.27 -29.77
CA SER A 329 -26.76 49.13 -29.22
C SER A 329 -27.38 48.55 -27.95
N GLN A 330 -27.70 49.46 -27.04
CA GLN A 330 -28.54 49.35 -25.85
C GLN A 330 -27.85 49.03 -24.52
N SER A 331 -27.49 50.13 -23.87
CA SER A 331 -27.40 50.31 -22.43
C SER A 331 -28.71 49.93 -21.73
N LYS A 332 -28.62 49.03 -20.74
CA LYS A 332 -29.52 49.03 -19.59
C LYS A 332 -28.83 48.42 -18.38
N LEU A 333 -28.61 49.28 -17.38
CA LEU A 333 -28.23 48.93 -16.02
C LEU A 333 -29.31 48.02 -15.42
N ASN A 334 -28.93 46.83 -14.98
CA ASN A 334 -29.69 46.06 -13.99
C ASN A 334 -28.72 45.55 -12.93
N LEU A 335 -28.79 46.18 -11.76
CA LEU A 335 -28.25 45.67 -10.50
C LEU A 335 -29.29 44.71 -9.92
N SER A 336 -28.88 43.47 -9.65
CA SER A 336 -29.63 42.54 -8.79
C SER A 336 -28.63 41.89 -7.82
N PRO A 337 -28.78 42.07 -6.50
CA PRO A 337 -27.98 41.38 -5.50
C PRO A 337 -28.79 40.22 -4.91
N SER A 338 -28.61 38.99 -5.40
CA SER A 338 -28.80 37.76 -4.62
C SER A 338 -28.62 36.52 -5.49
N ALA A 339 -27.55 35.76 -5.23
CA ALA A 339 -27.58 34.30 -5.33
C ALA A 339 -26.42 33.76 -4.48
N SER A 340 -26.81 33.00 -3.48
CA SER A 340 -26.11 32.17 -2.49
C SER A 340 -24.62 31.81 -2.75
N PRO A 341 -23.80 31.65 -1.69
CA PRO A 341 -22.46 31.07 -1.81
C PRO A 341 -22.60 29.56 -2.05
N ASN A 342 -22.88 29.15 -3.28
CA ASN A 342 -22.99 27.74 -3.63
C ASN A 342 -21.62 27.21 -4.09
N GLN A 343 -21.11 26.26 -3.31
CA GLN A 343 -20.22 25.17 -3.74
C GLN A 343 -18.95 25.58 -4.50
N SER A 344 -17.86 25.92 -3.80
CA SER A 344 -16.56 26.04 -4.48
C SER A 344 -15.37 25.74 -3.56
N GLN A 345 -15.19 24.47 -3.20
CA GLN A 345 -13.89 23.86 -2.87
C GLN A 345 -13.90 22.40 -3.37
N VAL A 346 -14.33 22.15 -4.61
CA VAL A 346 -14.06 20.85 -5.25
C VAL A 346 -12.55 20.83 -5.46
N GLY A 347 -11.85 19.93 -4.77
CA GLY A 347 -10.40 19.98 -4.61
C GLY A 347 -9.62 20.05 -5.93
N LYS A 348 -8.35 20.47 -5.82
CA LYS A 348 -7.42 20.67 -6.94
C LYS A 348 -7.52 19.55 -7.98
N ARG A 349 -7.75 19.90 -9.25
CA ARG A 349 -7.77 18.95 -10.37
C ARG A 349 -6.36 18.82 -10.94
N PHE A 350 -5.97 17.60 -11.30
CA PHE A 350 -4.67 17.32 -11.91
C PHE A 350 -4.83 16.91 -13.37
N LYS A 351 -3.90 17.36 -14.21
CA LYS A 351 -3.64 16.78 -15.51
C LYS A 351 -2.69 15.61 -15.29
N VAL A 352 -3.10 14.41 -15.70
CA VAL A 352 -2.27 13.20 -15.68
C VAL A 352 -1.63 13.03 -17.05
N GLU A 353 -0.30 12.92 -17.08
CA GLU A 353 0.49 12.68 -18.28
C GLU A 353 1.39 11.46 -18.06
N VAL A 354 1.41 10.52 -19.00
CA VAL A 354 2.40 9.43 -18.99
C VAL A 354 3.73 10.02 -19.45
N LEU A 355 4.72 10.08 -18.55
CA LEU A 355 6.07 10.56 -18.88
C LEU A 355 6.95 9.48 -19.48
N ALA A 356 6.82 8.25 -18.97
CA ALA A 356 7.61 7.13 -19.42
C ALA A 356 6.84 5.82 -19.25
N THR A 357 7.15 4.88 -20.13
CA THR A 357 6.62 3.52 -20.14
C THR A 357 7.77 2.64 -20.61
N PHE A 358 8.22 1.75 -19.74
CA PHE A 358 9.38 0.89 -19.95
C PHE A 358 8.92 -0.55 -20.01
N ASP A 359 9.32 -1.26 -21.07
CA ASP A 359 9.08 -2.68 -21.33
C ASP A 359 10.35 -3.51 -21.21
N ASP A 360 11.40 -2.98 -20.57
CA ASP A 360 12.69 -3.67 -20.50
C ASP A 360 12.65 -4.94 -19.62
N HIS A 361 11.73 -5.00 -18.64
CA HIS A 361 11.53 -6.21 -17.84
C HIS A 361 10.93 -7.34 -18.69
N GLN A 362 11.51 -8.54 -18.61
CA GLN A 362 11.08 -9.69 -19.42
C GLN A 362 10.01 -10.55 -18.73
N ALA A 363 9.53 -10.12 -17.57
CA ALA A 363 8.55 -10.80 -16.74
C ALA A 363 7.83 -9.80 -15.81
N GLU A 364 6.91 -10.27 -14.97
CA GLU A 364 6.04 -9.43 -14.14
C GLU A 364 6.88 -8.51 -13.23
N VAL A 365 6.48 -7.24 -13.10
CA VAL A 365 7.16 -6.27 -12.24
C VAL A 365 6.42 -6.18 -10.91
N TRP A 366 7.11 -6.47 -9.82
CA TRP A 366 6.51 -6.62 -8.50
C TRP A 366 6.60 -5.40 -7.61
N ARG A 367 7.69 -4.62 -7.73
CA ARG A 367 7.94 -3.45 -6.87
C ARG A 367 8.46 -2.27 -7.65
N VAL A 368 8.10 -1.07 -7.20
CA VAL A 368 8.66 0.20 -7.63
C VAL A 368 8.90 1.10 -6.43
N GLU A 369 10.09 1.68 -6.30
CA GLU A 369 10.41 2.56 -5.16
C GLU A 369 11.22 3.77 -5.62
N TRP A 370 10.76 4.96 -5.23
CA TRP A 370 11.51 6.20 -5.43
C TRP A 370 12.58 6.36 -4.35
N ASN A 371 13.75 6.87 -4.73
CA ASN A 371 14.69 7.37 -3.73
C ASN A 371 14.10 8.58 -2.97
N ILE A 372 14.70 8.93 -1.83
CA ILE A 372 14.24 10.03 -0.97
C ILE A 372 14.15 11.40 -1.69
N GLU A 373 14.94 11.60 -2.74
CA GLU A 373 14.91 12.81 -3.56
C GLU A 373 13.82 12.79 -4.65
N GLY A 374 13.24 11.61 -4.93
CA GLY A 374 12.29 11.39 -6.02
C GLY A 374 12.91 11.54 -7.43
N THR A 375 14.23 11.41 -7.56
CA THR A 375 15.00 11.61 -8.78
C THR A 375 15.36 10.31 -9.49
N ILE A 376 15.44 9.20 -8.75
CA ILE A 376 15.76 7.86 -9.25
C ILE A 376 14.63 6.93 -8.82
N LEU A 377 14.16 6.12 -9.77
CA LEU A 377 13.19 5.05 -9.52
C LEU A 377 13.93 3.71 -9.58
N ALA A 378 13.67 2.81 -8.63
CA ALA A 378 14.05 1.41 -8.72
C ALA A 378 12.82 0.56 -9.07
N SER A 379 13.00 -0.50 -9.85
CA SER A 379 11.98 -1.53 -10.08
C SER A 379 12.56 -2.93 -10.00
N SER A 380 11.76 -3.90 -9.55
CA SER A 380 12.15 -5.32 -9.51
C SER A 380 11.07 -6.22 -10.10
N GLY A 381 11.46 -7.34 -10.70
CA GLY A 381 10.53 -8.27 -11.34
C GLY A 381 11.02 -9.72 -11.38
N ASP A 382 10.17 -10.60 -11.90
CA ASP A 382 10.42 -12.04 -12.03
C ASP A 382 11.53 -12.40 -13.03
N ASP A 383 12.02 -11.40 -13.78
CA ASP A 383 13.18 -11.57 -14.66
C ASP A 383 14.49 -11.64 -13.88
N GLY A 384 14.43 -11.59 -12.54
CA GLY A 384 15.59 -11.67 -11.66
C GLY A 384 16.44 -10.41 -11.67
N THR A 385 15.89 -9.28 -12.16
CA THR A 385 16.61 -8.01 -12.26
C THR A 385 16.01 -6.92 -11.38
N VAL A 386 16.89 -6.06 -10.88
CA VAL A 386 16.54 -4.73 -10.34
C VAL A 386 17.05 -3.69 -11.31
N ARG A 387 16.18 -2.79 -11.75
CA ARG A 387 16.50 -1.73 -12.73
C ARG A 387 16.38 -0.37 -12.07
N LEU A 388 17.31 0.52 -12.39
CA LEU A 388 17.28 1.92 -11.95
C LEU A 388 16.97 2.84 -13.13
N TRP A 389 16.07 3.78 -12.94
CA TRP A 389 15.57 4.71 -13.96
C TRP A 389 15.79 6.15 -13.52
N LYS A 390 16.21 7.02 -14.44
CA LYS A 390 16.41 8.45 -14.17
C LYS A 390 16.12 9.30 -15.40
N ALA A 391 15.59 10.49 -15.17
CA ALA A 391 15.45 11.52 -16.19
C ALA A 391 16.81 12.14 -16.54
N GLY A 392 17.11 12.22 -17.84
CA GLY A 392 18.20 13.03 -18.36
C GLY A 392 17.91 14.53 -18.26
N PHE A 393 18.89 15.37 -18.61
CA PHE A 393 18.72 16.83 -18.65
C PHE A 393 17.69 17.29 -19.69
N ASP A 394 17.41 16.45 -20.67
CA ASP A 394 16.37 16.62 -21.68
C ASP A 394 14.96 16.24 -21.17
N GLY A 395 14.84 15.79 -19.92
CA GLY A 395 13.60 15.32 -19.33
C GLY A 395 13.19 13.91 -19.76
N VAL A 396 13.99 13.24 -20.60
CA VAL A 396 13.72 11.87 -21.08
C VAL A 396 14.25 10.88 -20.06
N TRP A 397 13.38 9.98 -19.61
CA TRP A 397 13.76 8.93 -18.69
C TRP A 397 14.48 7.78 -19.40
N ARG A 398 15.52 7.25 -18.76
CA ARG A 398 16.35 6.15 -19.27
C ARG A 398 16.71 5.20 -18.14
N GLN A 399 16.95 3.95 -18.52
CA GLN A 399 17.58 2.97 -17.63
C GLN A 399 19.04 3.39 -17.38
N MET A 400 19.38 3.56 -16.10
CA MET A 400 20.74 3.87 -15.65
C MET A 400 21.58 2.63 -15.43
N SER A 401 21.00 1.59 -14.82
CA SER A 401 21.71 0.38 -14.45
C SER A 401 20.75 -0.79 -14.26
N VAL A 402 21.29 -2.00 -14.44
CA VAL A 402 20.62 -3.26 -14.13
C VAL A 402 21.48 -4.04 -13.15
N ILE A 403 20.86 -4.56 -12.11
CA ILE A 403 21.46 -5.46 -11.14
C ILE A 403 20.76 -6.80 -11.31
N SER A 404 21.50 -7.81 -11.76
CA SER A 404 20.96 -9.16 -11.92
C SER A 404 21.27 -10.01 -10.69
N ALA A 405 20.33 -10.88 -10.29
CA ALA A 405 20.49 -11.80 -9.16
C ALA A 405 21.67 -12.78 -9.34
N ASP A 406 22.05 -13.08 -10.59
CA ASP A 406 23.22 -13.93 -10.91
C ASP A 406 24.58 -13.21 -10.72
N GLY A 407 24.57 -11.91 -10.40
CA GLY A 407 25.78 -11.10 -10.20
C GLY A 407 26.41 -10.59 -11.49
N SER A 408 25.79 -10.80 -12.65
CA SER A 408 26.21 -10.15 -13.89
C SER A 408 25.77 -8.69 -13.88
N ASN A 409 26.69 -7.78 -13.52
CA ASN A 409 26.46 -6.35 -13.71
C ASN A 409 26.56 -6.02 -15.21
N GLY A 410 25.44 -6.15 -15.92
CA GLY A 410 25.29 -5.64 -17.28
C GLY A 410 25.27 -4.11 -17.25
N GLY A 411 26.44 -3.48 -17.34
CA GLY A 411 26.53 -2.06 -17.62
C GLY A 411 25.88 -1.77 -18.96
N ALA A 412 24.74 -1.09 -18.97
CA ALA A 412 24.11 -0.62 -20.19
C ALA A 412 25.01 0.42 -20.85
N HIS A 413 25.80 -0.01 -21.85
CA HIS A 413 26.41 0.92 -22.78
C HIS A 413 25.29 1.51 -23.65
N PRO A 414 25.18 2.84 -23.78
CA PRO A 414 24.25 3.41 -24.75
C PRO A 414 24.75 3.06 -26.15
N SER A 415 23.96 2.32 -26.92
CA SER A 415 24.14 2.21 -28.37
C SER A 415 23.89 3.60 -28.97
N HIS A 416 24.92 4.12 -29.63
CA HIS A 416 24.94 5.39 -30.36
C HIS A 416 23.89 5.49 -31.45
#